data_AF-A0A969CMW9-F1
#
_entry.id   AF-A0A969CMW9-F1
#
_cell.length_a   1.000
_cell.length_b   1.000
_cell.length_c   1.000
_cell.angle_alpha   90.00
_cell.angle_beta   90.00
_cell.angle_gamma   90.00
#
_symmetry.space_group_name_H-M   'P 1'
#
loop_
_entity.id
_entity.type
_entity.pdbx_description
1 polymer ?
#
loop_
_entity_poly.entity_id
_entity_poly.type
_entity_poly.pdbx_seq_one_letter_code
_entity_poly.pdbx_strand_id
1 'polypeptide(L)'
;MSQICRFTPTASRDIERIIDYIADTNSYDAAEHLLNKINEKCRRLANFPSMGRNRDELAPSLRSFPVDSYLNLFYILNFTH
;
A
#
# COMPACT_ATOMS: atom_id res chain seq x y z
N MET A 1 -19.22 7.79 3.78
CA MET A 1 -18.45 7.01 4.77
C MET A 1 -17.02 6.94 4.27
N SER A 2 -16.08 7.60 4.94
CA SER A 2 -14.67 7.57 4.54
C SER A 2 -14.09 6.20 4.87
N GLN A 3 -13.75 5.40 3.86
CA GLN A 3 -13.03 4.15 4.10
C GLN A 3 -11.65 4.51 4.65
N ILE A 4 -11.18 3.80 5.66
CA ILE A 4 -9.87 4.05 6.28
C ILE A 4 -8.92 2.97 5.79
N CYS A 5 -7.80 3.37 5.18
CA CYS A 5 -6.73 2.44 4.83
C CYS A 5 -6.09 1.94 6.14
N ARG A 6 -6.24 0.66 6.47
CA ARG A 6 -5.62 0.05 7.65
C ARG A 6 -4.55 -0.95 7.21
N PHE A 7 -3.32 -0.68 7.57
CA PHE A 7 -2.21 -1.60 7.32
C PHE A 7 -2.26 -2.78 8.29
N THR A 8 -1.88 -3.96 7.80
CA THR A 8 -1.63 -5.12 8.67
C THR A 8 -0.29 -4.94 9.38
N PRO A 9 -0.06 -5.60 10.53
CA PRO A 9 1.23 -5.54 11.21
C PRO A 9 2.41 -6.05 10.36
N THR A 10 2.15 -6.93 9.39
CA THR A 10 3.15 -7.36 8.42
C THR A 10 3.45 -6.26 7.41
N ALA A 11 2.42 -5.68 6.79
CA ALA A 11 2.58 -4.60 5.83
C ALA A 11 3.29 -3.38 6.43
N SER A 12 3.00 -3.01 7.69
CA SER A 12 3.69 -1.91 8.37
C SER A 12 5.20 -2.18 8.53
N ARG A 13 5.58 -3.40 8.91
CA ARG A 13 7.00 -3.79 9.03
C ARG A 13 7.70 -3.87 7.68
N ASP A 14 7.00 -4.30 6.64
CA ASP A 14 7.55 -4.32 5.29
C ASP A 14 7.81 -2.89 4.78
N ILE A 15 6.88 -1.96 5.03
CA ILE A 15 7.07 -0.54 4.71
C ILE A 15 8.26 0.03 5.47
N GLU A 16 8.34 -0.19 6.78
CA GLU A 16 9.46 0.26 7.62
C GLU A 16 10.81 -0.22 7.06
N ARG A 17 10.94 -1.52 6.76
CA ARG A 17 12.15 -2.09 6.17
C ARG A 17 12.53 -1.48 4.82
N ILE A 18 11.55 -1.22 3.95
CA ILE A 18 11.79 -0.62 2.64
C ILE A 18 12.26 0.83 2.79
N ILE A 19 11.63 1.57 3.70
CA ILE A 19 11.98 2.96 4.00
C ILE A 19 13.39 3.04 4.59
N ASP A 20 13.71 2.19 5.56
CA ASP A 20 15.05 2.11 6.16
C ASP A 20 16.10 1.76 5.10
N TYR A 21 15.82 0.78 4.24
CA TYR A 21 16.71 0.40 3.15
C TYR A 21 16.97 1.56 2.18
N ILE A 22 15.94 2.31 1.79
CA ILE A 22 16.08 3.45 0.87
C ILE A 22 16.80 4.62 1.55
N ALA A 23 16.54 4.84 2.84
CA ALA A 23 17.22 5.87 3.62
C ALA A 23 18.73 5.60 3.70
N ASP A 24 19.12 4.34 3.88
CA ASP A 24 20.52 3.90 3.94
C ASP A 24 21.21 3.89 2.56
N THR A 25 20.51 3.42 1.51
CA THR A 25 21.11 3.22 0.18
C THR A 25 21.05 4.43 -0.74
N ASN A 26 20.01 5.25 -0.65
CA ASN A 26 19.80 6.42 -1.53
C ASN A 26 19.90 7.72 -0.74
N SER A 27 18.84 8.05 0.02
CA SER A 27 18.76 9.24 0.85
C SER A 27 17.51 9.24 1.71
N TYR A 28 17.55 10.00 2.80
CA TYR A 28 16.39 10.23 3.65
C TYR A 28 15.21 10.86 2.88
N ASP A 29 15.48 11.85 2.01
CA ASP A 29 14.44 12.48 1.16
C ASP A 29 13.75 11.47 0.23
N ALA A 30 14.49 10.52 -0.34
CA ALA A 30 13.92 9.49 -1.20
C ALA A 30 12.99 8.56 -0.40
N ALA A 31 13.36 8.25 0.84
CA ALA A 31 12.55 7.44 1.75
C ALA A 31 11.25 8.18 2.13
N GLU A 32 11.35 9.46 2.51
CA GLU A 32 10.17 10.29 2.80
C GLU A 32 9.24 10.43 1.59
N HIS A 33 9.80 10.61 0.39
CA HIS A 33 9.02 10.67 -0.84
C HIS A 33 8.24 9.38 -1.11
N LEU A 34 8.84 8.22 -0.85
CA LEU A 34 8.14 6.94 -0.97
C LEU A 34 7.01 6.81 0.05
N LEU A 35 7.24 7.21 1.31
CA LEU A 35 6.22 7.17 2.35
C LEU A 35 5.01 8.06 1.97
N ASN A 36 5.28 9.24 1.43
CA ASN A 36 4.25 10.15 0.93
C ASN A 36 3.45 9.54 -0.24
N LYS A 37 4.13 8.89 -1.20
CA LYS A 37 3.46 8.15 -2.29
C LYS A 37 2.53 7.06 -1.75
N ILE A 38 2.99 6.24 -0.80
CA ILE A 38 2.18 5.17 -0.20
C ILE A 38 0.93 5.76 0.46
N ASN A 39 1.08 6.83 1.24
CA ASN A 39 -0.04 7.52 1.89
C ASN A 39 -1.04 8.10 0.88
N GLU A 40 -0.55 8.70 -0.21
CA GLU A 40 -1.41 9.20 -1.28
C GLU A 40 -2.20 8.08 -1.95
N LYS A 41 -1.55 6.94 -2.27
CA LYS A 41 -2.23 5.78 -2.84
C LYS A 41 -3.27 5.20 -1.88
N CYS A 42 -2.96 5.08 -0.60
CA CYS A 42 -3.94 4.65 0.41
C CYS A 42 -5.17 5.57 0.45
N ARG A 43 -4.98 6.90 0.41
CA ARG A 43 -6.08 7.85 0.34
C ARG A 43 -6.92 7.68 -0.94
N ARG A 44 -6.28 7.44 -2.08
CA ARG A 44 -6.98 7.17 -3.34
C ARG A 44 -7.75 5.85 -3.28
N LEU A 45 -7.16 4.79 -2.73
CA LEU A 45 -7.80 3.48 -2.55
C LEU A 45 -8.96 3.52 -1.56
N ALA A 46 -8.85 4.33 -0.51
CA ALA A 46 -9.96 4.61 0.40
C ALA A 46 -11.16 5.26 -0.33
N ASN A 47 -10.91 6.20 -1.25
CA ASN A 47 -11.97 6.83 -2.03
C ASN A 47 -12.48 5.94 -3.18
N PHE A 48 -11.60 5.15 -3.80
CA PHE A 48 -11.88 4.33 -4.98
C PHE A 48 -11.37 2.89 -4.81
N PRO A 49 -11.99 2.09 -3.93
CA PRO A 49 -11.52 0.74 -3.57
C PRO A 49 -11.52 -0.25 -4.75
N SER A 50 -12.34 -0.01 -5.77
CA SER A 50 -12.46 -0.84 -6.97
C SER A 50 -11.32 -0.67 -7.98
N MET A 51 -10.46 0.34 -7.82
CA MET A 51 -9.39 0.67 -8.78
C MET A 51 -8.25 -0.37 -8.78
N GLY A 52 -8.05 -1.11 -7.69
CA GLY A 52 -7.05 -2.17 -7.64
C GLY A 52 -7.40 -3.35 -8.53
N ARG A 53 -6.38 -3.92 -9.17
CA ARG A 53 -6.49 -5.12 -10.01
C ARG A 53 -6.89 -6.30 -9.12
N ASN A 54 -7.89 -7.05 -9.56
CA ASN A 54 -8.28 -8.28 -8.89
C ASN A 54 -7.16 -9.33 -9.02
N ARG A 55 -6.81 -9.95 -7.90
CA ARG A 55 -5.79 -11.00 -7.73
C ARG A 55 -6.38 -12.24 -7.07
N ASP A 56 -7.61 -12.60 -7.45
CA ASP A 56 -8.23 -13.89 -7.07
C ASP A 56 -7.36 -15.11 -7.42
N GLU A 57 -6.42 -14.96 -8.36
CA GLU A 57 -5.38 -15.95 -8.69
C GLU A 57 -4.40 -16.25 -7.53
N LEU A 58 -4.23 -15.33 -6.58
CA LEU A 58 -3.36 -15.47 -5.41
C LEU A 58 -4.16 -15.80 -4.15
N ALA A 59 -5.26 -15.08 -3.92
CA ALA A 59 -6.18 -15.34 -2.83
C ALA A 59 -7.56 -14.73 -3.12
N PRO A 60 -8.66 -15.34 -2.64
CA PRO A 60 -10.01 -14.81 -2.85
C PRO A 60 -10.16 -13.38 -2.31
N SER A 61 -10.78 -12.49 -3.09
CA SER A 61 -11.02 -11.08 -2.71
C SER A 61 -9.75 -10.24 -2.54
N LEU A 62 -8.59 -10.75 -2.95
CA LEU A 62 -7.34 -10.00 -2.91
C LEU A 62 -7.29 -9.02 -4.08
N ARG A 63 -6.89 -7.78 -3.79
CA ARG A 63 -6.60 -6.78 -4.81
C ARG A 63 -5.18 -6.28 -4.67
N SER A 64 -4.56 -5.99 -5.81
CA SER A 64 -3.24 -5.37 -5.87
C SER A 64 -3.32 -3.98 -6.51
N PHE A 65 -2.54 -3.05 -5.99
CA PHE A 65 -2.40 -1.72 -6.58
C PHE A 65 -0.91 -1.34 -6.69
N PRO A 66 -0.40 -0.98 -7.89
CA PRO A 66 0.98 -0.57 -8.05
C PRO A 66 1.18 0.85 -7.50
N VAL A 67 2.15 1.01 -6.59
CA VAL A 67 2.56 2.31 -6.04
C VAL A 67 3.72 2.88 -6.83
N ASP A 68 4.69 2.03 -7.14
CA ASP A 68 5.88 2.34 -7.93
C ASP A 68 6.27 1.10 -8.76
N SER A 69 7.29 1.21 -9.59
CA SER A 69 7.77 0.17 -10.52
C SER A 69 8.08 -1.16 -9.84
N TYR A 70 8.45 -1.11 -8.55
CA TYR A 70 8.87 -2.26 -7.76
C TYR A 70 7.99 -2.51 -6.52
N LEU A 71 6.96 -1.69 -6.27
CA LEU A 71 6.15 -1.78 -5.05
C LEU A 71 4.67 -1.94 -5.37
N ASN A 72 4.12 -3.09 -4.99
CA ASN A 72 2.69 -3.40 -5.10
C ASN A 72 2.07 -3.49 -3.70
N LEU A 73 0.99 -2.74 -3.47
CA LEU A 73 0.18 -2.87 -2.26
C LEU A 73 -0.89 -3.93 -2.49
N PHE A 74 -0.96 -4.89 -1.58
CA PHE A 74 -2.02 -5.89 -1.54
C PHE A 74 -3.01 -5.53 -0.44
N TYR A 75 -4.30 -5.56 -0.77
CA TYR A 75 -5.36 -5.21 0.17
C TYR A 75 -6.62 -6.02 -0.09
N ILE A 76 -7.46 -6.12 0.95
CA ILE A 76 -8.78 -6.72 0.90
C ILE A 76 -9.82 -5.68 1.31
N LEU A 77 -11.00 -5.74 0.70
CA LEU A 77 -12.12 -4.89 1.08
C LEU A 77 -12.91 -5.58 2.18
N ASN A 78 -12.72 -5.13 3.42
CA ASN A 78 -13.58 -5.55 4.52
C ASN A 78 -14.85 -4.69 4.49
N PHE A 79 -15.90 -5.21 3.88
CA PHE A 79 -17.24 -4.66 4.06
C PHE A 79 -17.75 -5.14 5.43
N THR A 80 -17.60 -4.31 6.46
CA THR A 80 -18.35 -4.55 7.70
C THR A 80 -19.82 -4.31 7.39
N HIS A 81 -20.62 -5.38 7.40
CA HIS A 81 -22.07 -5.33 7.31
C HIS A 81 -22.70 -4.78 8.60
#